data_AF-A0A7C7S1U5-F1
#
_entry.id   AF-A0A7C7S1U5-F1
#
_cell.length_a   1.000
_cell.length_b   1.000
_cell.length_c   1.000
_cell.angle_alpha   90.00
_cell.angle_beta   90.00
_cell.angle_gamma   90.00
#
_symmetry.space_group_name_H-M   'P 1'
#
loop_
_entity.id
_entity.type
_entity.pdbx_description
1 polymer ?
#
loop_
_entity_poly.entity_id
_entity_poly.type
_entity_poly.pdbx_seq_one_letter_code
_entity_poly.pdbx_strand_id
1 'polypeptide(L)'
;MPRNHSAADFLEEDRLGKAVDVRLLKRMLRYLRPYWVLFVAAFFLAGGITLVELALPYITKLAIDSVLTPPWLVVDTATPPAPGAIALGEGRFLVRAAALSPEVRERLEAAGAVEGRYLLLPLEGPGAAVAARYPDRFQRISQGFLARAEDVRGLPARDLLALKSQEIRILLFLVLGLLGLLVLRFGLSYGQVYLLQYAGQRIMFDMRRAIFTHVLRLPMSFLDRQPVGRLVTRATNDVAAINEMYTQVVVYLVQDALMMAGVLAIMFRLNARLTLLLLAFGPPLLALTFWFRTRARAAYREARRKLAR
;
A
#
# COMPACT_ATOMS: atom_id res chain seq x y z
N MET A 1 -57.13 -0.95 -11.22
CA MET A 1 -56.40 0.34 -11.30
C MET A 1 -55.09 0.21 -10.54
N PRO A 2 -53.92 0.43 -11.17
CA PRO A 2 -52.66 0.43 -10.43
C PRO A 2 -52.59 1.71 -9.58
N ARG A 3 -52.34 1.55 -8.28
CA ARG A 3 -52.15 2.68 -7.35
C ARG A 3 -50.88 3.43 -7.75
N ASN A 4 -51.03 4.67 -8.17
CA ASN A 4 -49.93 5.63 -8.32
C ASN A 4 -49.17 5.71 -6.98
N HIS A 5 -47.92 5.28 -6.97
CA HIS A 5 -46.98 5.63 -5.91
C HIS A 5 -46.78 7.14 -5.98
N SER A 6 -47.43 7.87 -5.07
CA SER A 6 -47.38 9.34 -5.08
C SER A 6 -45.97 9.82 -4.74
N ALA A 7 -45.59 11.00 -5.24
CA ALA A 7 -44.33 11.67 -4.89
C ALA A 7 -44.13 11.86 -3.37
N ALA A 8 -45.19 11.74 -2.56
CA ALA A 8 -45.12 11.77 -1.11
C ALA A 8 -44.46 10.52 -0.50
N ASP A 9 -44.65 9.32 -1.07
CA ASP A 9 -43.98 8.08 -0.61
C ASP A 9 -42.45 8.18 -0.80
N PHE A 10 -42.01 8.82 -1.88
CA PHE A 10 -40.59 9.07 -2.15
C PHE A 10 -40.01 10.17 -1.26
N LEU A 11 -40.82 11.16 -0.86
CA LEU A 11 -40.41 12.21 0.08
C LEU A 11 -40.31 11.69 1.53
N GLU A 12 -41.07 10.67 1.91
CA GLU A 12 -40.91 9.95 3.18
C GLU A 12 -39.61 9.15 3.23
N GLU A 13 -39.20 8.49 2.13
CA GLU A 13 -37.88 7.86 2.01
C GLU A 13 -36.73 8.88 2.08
N ASP A 14 -36.90 10.09 1.53
CA ASP A 14 -35.90 11.18 1.60
C ASP A 14 -35.78 11.77 3.04
N ARG A 15 -36.85 11.72 3.86
CA ARG A 15 -36.82 12.09 5.29
C ARG A 15 -36.19 11.00 6.19
N LEU A 16 -36.12 9.75 5.73
CA LEU A 16 -35.38 8.65 6.35
C LEU A 16 -33.84 8.75 6.12
N GLY A 17 -33.36 9.82 5.49
CA GLY A 17 -31.93 10.13 5.36
C GLY A 17 -31.22 10.54 6.66
N LYS A 18 -31.88 10.49 7.83
CA LYS A 18 -31.30 10.85 9.13
C LYS A 18 -31.47 9.74 10.17
N ALA A 19 -30.71 8.67 9.98
CA ALA A 19 -29.92 7.95 10.99
C ALA A 19 -29.64 6.57 10.43
N VAL A 20 -28.38 6.15 10.43
CA VAL A 20 -28.09 4.73 10.55
C VAL A 20 -28.88 4.26 11.78
N ASP A 21 -29.94 3.47 11.59
CA ASP A 21 -30.71 2.98 12.73
C ASP A 21 -29.86 1.94 13.45
N VAL A 22 -29.10 2.42 14.45
CA VAL A 22 -28.16 1.63 15.23
C VAL A 22 -28.87 0.43 15.89
N ARG A 23 -30.17 0.55 16.18
CA ARG A 23 -30.96 -0.57 16.73
C ARG A 23 -31.16 -1.65 15.68
N LEU A 24 -31.44 -1.27 14.43
CA LEU A 24 -31.55 -2.19 13.31
C LEU A 24 -30.20 -2.88 13.06
N LEU A 25 -29.10 -2.12 12.99
CA LEU A 25 -27.74 -2.64 12.84
C LEU A 25 -27.39 -3.67 13.94
N LYS A 26 -27.68 -3.33 15.20
CA LYS A 26 -27.47 -4.22 16.35
C LYS A 26 -28.29 -5.51 16.26
N ARG A 27 -29.52 -5.42 15.76
CA ARG A 27 -30.38 -6.58 15.54
C ARG A 27 -29.84 -7.47 14.41
N MET A 28 -29.22 -6.89 13.39
CA MET A 28 -28.57 -7.63 12.30
C MET A 28 -27.24 -8.26 12.72
N LEU A 29 -26.48 -7.63 13.63
CA LEU A 29 -25.27 -8.22 14.22
C LEU A 29 -25.53 -9.57 14.91
N ARG A 30 -26.78 -9.85 15.33
CA ARG A 30 -27.16 -11.17 15.85
C ARG A 30 -26.89 -12.30 14.84
N TYR A 31 -27.10 -12.05 13.54
CA TYR A 31 -26.84 -13.04 12.49
C TYR A 31 -25.34 -13.18 12.18
N LEU A 32 -24.54 -12.17 12.51
CA LEU A 32 -23.07 -12.23 12.40
C LEU A 32 -22.45 -12.98 13.58
N ARG A 33 -23.10 -12.98 14.75
CA ARG A 33 -22.59 -13.59 15.99
C ARG A 33 -22.16 -15.06 15.87
N PRO A 34 -22.78 -15.95 15.09
CA PRO A 34 -22.27 -17.32 14.90
C PRO A 34 -20.97 -17.38 14.10
N TYR A 35 -20.71 -16.38 13.25
CA TYR A 35 -19.61 -16.32 12.29
C TYR A 35 -18.50 -15.34 12.67
N TRP A 36 -18.57 -14.72 13.85
CA TRP A 36 -17.64 -13.67 14.28
C TRP A 36 -16.17 -14.08 14.24
N VAL A 37 -15.86 -15.35 14.52
CA VAL A 37 -14.49 -15.89 14.46
C VAL A 37 -13.91 -15.76 13.05
N LEU A 38 -14.73 -15.92 12.01
CA LEU A 38 -14.30 -15.77 10.62
C LEU A 38 -13.94 -14.32 10.29
N PHE A 39 -14.69 -13.35 10.84
CA PHE A 39 -14.37 -11.92 10.71
C PHE A 39 -13.10 -11.55 11.48
N VAL A 40 -12.90 -12.12 12.66
CA VAL A 40 -11.66 -11.93 13.44
C VAL A 40 -10.46 -12.53 12.70
N ALA A 41 -10.59 -13.75 12.17
CA ALA A 41 -9.56 -14.36 11.34
C ALA A 41 -9.26 -13.51 10.09
N ALA A 42 -10.30 -13.02 9.40
CA ALA A 42 -10.14 -12.12 8.26
C ALA A 42 -9.46 -10.78 8.64
N PHE A 43 -9.71 -10.25 9.84
CA PHE A 43 -9.03 -9.07 10.36
C PHE A 43 -7.54 -9.33 10.60
N PHE A 44 -7.16 -10.48 11.17
CA PHE A 44 -5.75 -10.84 11.31
C PHE A 44 -5.06 -11.08 9.96
N LEU A 45 -5.77 -11.68 9.01
CA LEU A 45 -5.27 -11.80 7.63
C LEU A 45 -5.09 -10.41 7.01
N ALA A 46 -6.01 -9.47 7.23
CA ALA A 46 -5.86 -8.07 6.79
C ALA A 46 -4.59 -7.44 7.36
N GLY A 47 -4.34 -7.59 8.66
CA GLY A 47 -3.10 -7.13 9.29
C GLY A 47 -1.85 -7.75 8.69
N GLY A 48 -1.87 -9.06 8.41
CA GLY A 48 -0.79 -9.75 7.70
C GLY A 48 -0.55 -9.21 6.29
N ILE A 49 -1.63 -8.97 5.53
CA ILE A 49 -1.57 -8.36 4.19
C ILE A 49 -0.93 -6.98 4.28
N THR A 50 -1.38 -6.14 5.23
CA THR A 50 -0.81 -4.81 5.46
C THR A 50 0.69 -4.89 5.75
N LEU A 51 1.13 -5.79 6.64
CA LEU A 51 2.56 -5.96 6.93
C LEU A 51 3.37 -6.36 5.70
N VAL A 52 2.85 -7.27 4.87
CA VAL A 52 3.51 -7.67 3.63
C VAL A 52 3.58 -6.49 2.66
N GLU A 53 2.48 -5.78 2.44
CA GLU A 53 2.43 -4.62 1.54
C GLU A 53 3.36 -3.48 1.99
N LEU A 54 3.53 -3.27 3.29
CA LEU A 54 4.48 -2.30 3.84
C LEU A 54 5.94 -2.75 3.68
N ALA A 55 6.22 -4.06 3.63
CA ALA A 55 7.56 -4.59 3.40
C ALA A 55 8.03 -4.44 1.94
N LEU A 56 7.11 -4.43 0.97
CA LEU A 56 7.41 -4.35 -0.46
C LEU A 56 8.29 -3.13 -0.83
N PRO A 57 7.90 -1.88 -0.47
CA PRO A 57 8.72 -0.70 -0.75
C PRO A 57 10.12 -0.77 -0.14
N TYR A 58 10.28 -1.44 1.00
CA TYR A 58 11.57 -1.59 1.65
C TYR A 58 12.51 -2.51 0.86
N ILE A 59 11.99 -3.59 0.27
CA ILE A 59 12.78 -4.44 -0.64
C ILE A 59 13.19 -3.66 -1.88
N THR A 60 12.28 -2.89 -2.47
CA THR A 60 12.60 -2.04 -3.62
C THR A 60 13.68 -1.01 -3.27
N LYS A 61 13.59 -0.40 -2.09
CA LYS A 61 14.63 0.49 -1.56
C LYS A 61 15.98 -0.24 -1.47
N LEU A 62 16.02 -1.41 -0.85
CA LEU A 62 17.25 -2.20 -0.74
C LEU A 62 17.84 -2.56 -2.11
N ALA A 63 17.00 -2.88 -3.10
CA ALA A 63 17.46 -3.16 -4.46
C ALA A 63 18.10 -1.92 -5.12
N ILE A 64 17.49 -0.74 -4.98
CA ILE A 64 18.03 0.52 -5.51
C ILE A 64 19.37 0.87 -4.85
N ASP A 65 19.42 0.80 -3.52
CA ASP A 65 20.58 1.20 -2.73
C ASP A 65 21.77 0.24 -2.88
N SER A 66 21.52 -1.04 -3.20
CA SER A 66 22.58 -2.05 -3.33
C SER A 66 23.04 -2.36 -4.76
N VAL A 67 22.18 -2.14 -5.77
CA VAL A 67 22.46 -2.57 -7.16
C VAL A 67 22.62 -1.41 -8.13
N LEU A 68 21.81 -0.36 -7.98
CA LEU A 68 21.78 0.76 -8.95
C LEU A 68 22.79 1.85 -8.60
N THR A 69 23.08 2.04 -7.31
CA THR A 69 23.89 3.16 -6.84
C THR A 69 25.28 2.69 -6.41
N PRO A 70 26.36 3.15 -7.06
CA PRO A 70 27.71 2.86 -6.57
C PRO A 70 27.85 3.39 -5.14
N PRO A 71 28.32 2.57 -4.19
CA PRO A 71 28.21 2.86 -2.76
C PRO A 71 29.24 3.86 -2.27
N TRP A 72 30.30 4.15 -3.04
CA TRP A 72 31.40 5.00 -2.60
C TRP A 72 31.36 6.38 -3.27
N LEU A 73 31.67 7.40 -2.48
CA LEU A 73 31.86 8.79 -2.89
C LEU A 73 33.30 9.19 -2.57
N VAL A 74 33.93 9.93 -3.48
CA VAL A 74 35.16 10.65 -3.15
C VAL A 74 34.76 12.07 -2.77
N VAL A 75 35.21 12.48 -1.58
CA VAL A 75 34.91 13.78 -1.01
C VAL A 75 36.22 14.47 -0.65
N ASP A 76 36.34 15.74 -1.02
CA ASP A 76 37.44 16.61 -0.62
C ASP A 76 37.09 17.32 0.69
N THR A 77 37.76 16.94 1.77
CA THR A 77 37.53 17.49 3.11
C THR A 77 38.80 17.45 3.94
N ALA A 78 39.07 18.50 4.72
CA ALA A 78 40.24 18.51 5.62
C ALA A 78 40.18 17.44 6.73
N THR A 79 38.99 16.95 7.09
CA THR A 79 38.78 15.96 8.16
C THR A 79 37.90 14.80 7.68
N PRO A 80 38.09 13.57 8.20
CA PRO A 80 37.27 12.42 7.83
C PRO A 80 35.77 12.69 8.05
N PRO A 81 34.92 12.67 7.01
CA PRO A 81 33.53 13.10 7.14
C PRO A 81 32.61 12.01 7.72
N ALA A 82 33.09 10.76 7.84
CA ALA A 82 32.38 9.68 8.50
C ALA A 82 33.36 8.60 9.04
N PRO A 83 32.94 7.79 10.03
CA PRO A 83 33.69 6.61 10.47
C PRO A 83 33.90 5.63 9.31
N GLY A 84 35.12 5.12 9.14
CA GLY A 84 35.46 4.20 8.04
C GLY A 84 35.80 4.88 6.70
N ALA A 85 36.02 6.20 6.70
CA ALA A 85 36.57 6.91 5.56
C ALA A 85 38.02 6.45 5.26
N ILE A 86 38.30 6.16 3.99
CA ILE A 86 39.64 5.74 3.54
C ILE A 86 40.34 6.96 2.94
N ALA A 87 41.51 7.33 3.47
CA ALA A 87 42.29 8.44 2.94
C ALA A 87 42.89 8.07 1.57
N LEU A 88 42.66 8.90 0.56
CA LEU A 88 43.22 8.77 -0.79
C LEU A 88 44.45 9.67 -1.01
N GLY A 89 44.72 10.58 -0.07
CA GLY A 89 45.79 11.59 -0.16
C GLY A 89 45.24 13.00 -0.49
N GLU A 90 46.03 14.05 -0.20
CA GLU A 90 45.73 15.44 -0.58
C GLU A 90 44.38 15.99 -0.06
N GLY A 91 43.89 15.54 1.10
CA GLY A 91 42.58 15.96 1.63
C GLY A 91 41.38 15.20 1.05
N ARG A 92 41.61 14.21 0.18
CA ARG A 92 40.55 13.38 -0.39
C ARG A 92 40.28 12.13 0.43
N PHE A 93 38.99 11.85 0.65
CA PHE A 93 38.51 10.69 1.39
C PHE A 93 37.49 9.91 0.57
N LEU A 94 37.67 8.59 0.51
CA LEU A 94 36.68 7.66 -0.02
C LEU A 94 35.73 7.24 1.10
N VAL A 95 34.45 7.55 0.95
CA VAL A 95 33.44 7.33 1.99
C VAL A 95 32.22 6.64 1.41
N ARG A 96 31.62 5.72 2.17
CA ARG A 96 30.34 5.12 1.77
C ARG A 96 29.23 6.15 1.83
N ALA A 97 28.45 6.30 0.76
CA ALA A 97 27.32 7.21 0.70
C ALA A 97 26.30 6.99 1.83
N ALA A 98 26.11 5.72 2.24
CA ALA A 98 25.22 5.35 3.33
C ALA A 98 25.77 5.66 4.74
N ALA A 99 27.08 5.91 4.87
CA ALA A 99 27.71 6.25 6.15
C ALA A 99 27.64 7.75 6.47
N LEU A 100 27.40 8.59 5.46
CA LEU A 100 27.22 10.02 5.62
C LEU A 100 25.81 10.30 6.15
N SER A 101 25.71 11.11 7.21
CA SER A 101 24.40 11.62 7.64
C SER A 101 23.82 12.54 6.56
N PRO A 102 22.47 12.62 6.42
CA PRO A 102 21.84 13.46 5.41
C PRO A 102 22.32 14.92 5.44
N GLU A 103 22.50 15.48 6.64
CA GLU A 103 22.96 16.86 6.85
C GLU A 103 24.41 17.10 6.44
N VAL A 104 25.30 16.13 6.71
CA VAL A 104 26.71 16.22 6.29
C VAL A 104 26.78 16.10 4.78
N ARG A 105 26.04 15.16 4.20
CA ARG A 105 25.99 14.97 2.76
C ARG A 105 25.48 16.21 2.03
N GLU A 106 24.39 16.81 2.50
CA GLU A 106 23.82 18.04 1.91
C GLU A 106 24.84 19.19 1.97
N ARG A 107 25.56 19.34 3.10
CA ARG A 107 26.64 20.34 3.23
C ARG A 107 27.79 20.11 2.26
N LEU A 108 28.23 18.86 2.09
CA LEU A 108 29.32 18.50 1.18
C LEU A 108 28.93 18.70 -0.28
N GLU A 109 27.70 18.32 -0.66
CA GLU A 109 27.15 18.55 -2.00
C GLU A 109 26.99 20.06 -2.27
N ALA A 110 26.49 20.84 -1.31
CA ALA A 110 26.36 22.29 -1.44
C ALA A 110 27.71 23.02 -1.56
N ALA A 111 28.75 22.49 -0.93
CA ALA A 111 30.11 23.00 -1.01
C ALA A 111 30.85 22.58 -2.30
N GLY A 112 30.24 21.73 -3.15
CA GLY A 112 30.91 21.19 -4.34
C GLY A 112 32.04 20.21 -4.02
N ALA A 113 32.13 19.73 -2.78
CA ALA A 113 33.21 18.87 -2.28
C ALA A 113 33.10 17.41 -2.73
N VAL A 114 32.06 17.03 -3.48
CA VAL A 114 31.81 15.66 -3.94
C VAL A 114 32.26 15.52 -5.39
N GLU A 115 33.39 14.83 -5.63
CA GLU A 115 33.98 14.66 -6.97
C GLU A 115 33.19 13.69 -7.86
N GLY A 116 32.46 12.75 -7.25
CA GLY A 116 31.62 11.79 -7.95
C GLY A 116 31.50 10.45 -7.24
N ARG A 117 30.90 9.48 -7.95
CA ARG A 117 30.67 8.12 -7.46
C ARG A 117 31.73 7.16 -7.99
N TYR A 118 32.22 6.31 -7.11
CA TYR A 118 33.30 5.38 -7.39
C TYR A 118 32.90 3.95 -7.02
N LEU A 119 33.56 3.01 -7.67
CA LEU A 119 33.50 1.57 -7.41
C LEU A 119 34.81 1.16 -6.77
N LEU A 120 34.72 0.51 -5.60
CA LEU A 120 35.86 -0.12 -4.95
C LEU A 120 35.74 -1.63 -5.12
N LEU A 121 36.66 -2.21 -5.87
CA LEU A 121 36.74 -3.64 -6.10
C LEU A 121 37.79 -4.25 -5.16
N PRO A 122 37.49 -5.40 -4.52
CA PRO A 122 38.48 -6.13 -3.74
C PRO A 122 39.68 -6.57 -4.61
N LEU A 123 40.82 -6.80 -3.95
CA LEU A 123 42.06 -7.23 -4.62
C LEU A 123 41.96 -8.61 -5.28
N GLU A 124 40.96 -9.40 -4.89
CA GLU A 124 40.72 -10.76 -5.37
C GLU A 124 39.31 -10.89 -5.95
N GLY A 125 39.14 -11.83 -6.89
CA GLY A 125 37.84 -12.17 -7.49
C GLY A 125 37.67 -11.72 -8.95
N PRO A 126 36.47 -11.94 -9.53
CA PRO A 126 36.21 -11.68 -10.94
C PRO A 126 36.38 -10.20 -11.32
N GLY A 127 36.11 -9.28 -10.39
CA GLY A 127 36.34 -7.85 -10.60
C GLY A 127 37.82 -7.46 -10.66
N ALA A 128 38.69 -8.13 -9.89
CA ALA A 128 40.15 -7.89 -9.94
C ALA A 128 40.75 -8.33 -11.28
N ALA A 129 40.26 -9.44 -11.85
CA ALA A 129 40.66 -9.91 -13.18
C ALA A 129 40.22 -8.97 -14.32
N VAL A 130 39.16 -8.19 -14.11
CA VAL A 130 38.74 -7.12 -15.04
C VAL A 130 39.58 -5.87 -14.82
N ALA A 131 39.83 -5.48 -13.56
CA ALA A 131 40.67 -4.34 -13.23
C ALA A 131 42.11 -4.48 -13.79
N ALA A 132 42.68 -5.68 -13.70
CA ALA A 132 43.99 -6.00 -14.27
C ALA A 132 44.03 -5.93 -15.80
N ARG A 133 42.90 -6.12 -16.49
CA ARG A 133 42.79 -6.01 -17.96
C ARG A 133 42.67 -4.57 -18.45
N TYR A 134 42.28 -3.64 -17.58
CA TYR A 134 42.07 -2.23 -17.91
C TYR A 134 42.79 -1.29 -16.94
N PRO A 135 44.14 -1.31 -16.87
CA PRO A 135 44.91 -0.55 -15.88
C PRO A 135 44.67 0.96 -15.96
N ASP A 136 44.34 1.50 -17.13
CA ASP A 136 44.09 2.94 -17.33
C ASP A 136 42.79 3.43 -16.68
N ARG A 137 41.86 2.52 -16.36
CA ARG A 137 40.54 2.85 -15.79
C ARG A 137 40.39 2.48 -14.32
N PHE A 138 41.32 1.68 -13.79
CA PHE A 138 41.29 1.17 -12.42
C PHE A 138 42.58 1.55 -11.69
N GLN A 139 42.48 2.48 -10.75
CA GLN A 139 43.60 2.89 -9.90
C GLN A 139 43.76 1.94 -8.73
N ARG A 140 44.97 1.42 -8.50
CA ARG A 140 45.24 0.54 -7.36
C ARG A 140 45.43 1.37 -6.10
N ILE A 141 44.63 1.08 -5.08
CA ILE A 141 44.74 1.66 -3.74
C ILE A 141 45.06 0.56 -2.73
N SER A 142 45.40 0.94 -1.49
CA SER A 142 45.78 0.00 -0.42
C SER A 142 44.74 -1.09 -0.14
N GLN A 143 43.45 -0.80 -0.37
CA GLN A 143 42.35 -1.71 -0.09
C GLN A 143 41.72 -2.37 -1.33
N GLY A 144 42.20 -2.09 -2.55
CA GLY A 144 41.56 -2.61 -3.76
C GLY A 144 41.84 -1.82 -5.04
N PHE A 145 40.99 -2.00 -6.04
CA PHE A 145 40.98 -1.21 -7.25
C PHE A 145 39.84 -0.20 -7.21
N LEU A 146 40.14 1.07 -7.46
CA LEU A 146 39.21 2.18 -7.50
C LEU A 146 38.95 2.59 -8.95
N ALA A 147 37.69 2.66 -9.35
CA ALA A 147 37.30 3.20 -10.65
C ALA A 147 36.14 4.18 -10.52
N ARG A 148 36.14 5.22 -11.35
CA ARG A 148 35.01 6.14 -11.44
C ARG A 148 33.84 5.43 -12.13
N ALA A 149 32.62 5.68 -11.67
CA ALA A 149 31.43 5.02 -12.22
C ALA A 149 31.23 5.26 -13.72
N GLU A 150 31.75 6.38 -14.25
CA GLU A 150 31.68 6.75 -15.67
C GLU A 150 32.63 5.92 -16.53
N ASP A 151 33.85 5.70 -16.05
CA ASP A 151 34.91 4.97 -16.77
C ASP A 151 34.55 3.50 -17.00
N VAL A 152 33.69 2.95 -16.14
CA VAL A 152 33.23 1.56 -16.22
C VAL A 152 32.13 1.38 -17.27
N ARG A 153 31.35 2.41 -17.63
CA ARG A 153 30.16 2.28 -18.51
C ARG A 153 30.47 1.81 -19.94
N GLY A 154 31.70 2.02 -20.42
CA GLY A 154 32.12 1.66 -21.78
C GLY A 154 32.74 0.26 -21.92
N LEU A 155 32.78 -0.54 -20.85
CA LEU A 155 33.37 -1.88 -20.90
C LEU A 155 32.47 -2.89 -21.64
N PRO A 156 33.04 -3.96 -22.22
CA PRO A 156 32.26 -5.04 -22.81
C PRO A 156 31.27 -5.65 -21.81
N ALA A 157 30.10 -6.08 -22.30
CA ALA A 157 29.04 -6.64 -21.44
C ALA A 157 29.51 -7.80 -20.55
N ARG A 158 30.44 -8.64 -21.03
CA ARG A 158 31.01 -9.75 -20.25
C ARG A 158 31.78 -9.27 -19.01
N ASP A 159 32.55 -8.20 -19.16
CA ASP A 159 33.37 -7.64 -18.08
C ASP A 159 32.50 -6.83 -17.10
N LEU A 160 31.47 -6.13 -17.60
CA LEU A 160 30.45 -5.51 -16.76
C LEU A 160 29.70 -6.52 -15.88
N LEU A 161 29.34 -7.68 -16.42
CA LEU A 161 28.68 -8.74 -15.67
C LEU A 161 29.61 -9.35 -14.61
N ALA A 162 30.91 -9.49 -14.92
CA ALA A 162 31.91 -9.96 -13.96
C ALA A 162 32.10 -8.97 -12.80
N LEU A 163 32.15 -7.67 -13.11
CA LEU A 163 32.21 -6.59 -12.12
C LEU A 163 30.98 -6.57 -11.22
N LYS A 164 29.78 -6.79 -11.80
CA LYS A 164 28.49 -6.77 -11.07
C LYS A 164 28.06 -8.12 -10.49
N SER A 165 28.93 -9.11 -10.46
CA SER A 165 28.55 -10.48 -10.12
C SER A 165 28.00 -10.62 -8.69
N GLN A 166 28.47 -9.80 -7.75
CA GLN A 166 27.96 -9.76 -6.38
C GLN A 166 26.58 -9.09 -6.32
N GLU A 167 26.42 -7.96 -7.00
CA GLU A 167 25.18 -7.19 -7.09
C GLU A 167 24.08 -8.01 -7.77
N ILE A 168 24.41 -8.81 -8.79
CA ILE A 168 23.47 -9.73 -9.44
C ILE A 168 22.98 -10.78 -8.44
N ARG A 169 23.85 -11.36 -7.59
CA ARG A 169 23.42 -12.33 -6.57
C ARG A 169 22.52 -11.69 -5.52
N ILE A 170 22.86 -10.49 -5.05
CA ILE A 170 22.03 -9.72 -4.12
C ILE A 170 20.67 -9.43 -4.75
N LEU A 171 20.66 -8.97 -6.01
CA LEU A 171 19.44 -8.70 -6.76
C LEU A 171 18.57 -9.96 -6.89
N LEU A 172 19.16 -11.10 -7.25
CA LEU A 172 18.44 -12.37 -7.36
C LEU A 172 17.81 -12.76 -6.03
N PHE A 173 18.54 -12.63 -4.92
CA PHE A 173 17.99 -12.90 -3.59
C PHE A 173 16.82 -11.96 -3.24
N LEU A 174 16.95 -10.66 -3.53
CA LEU A 174 15.88 -9.69 -3.32
C LEU A 174 14.66 -9.96 -4.20
N VAL A 175 14.85 -10.36 -5.45
CA VAL A 175 13.78 -10.73 -6.38
C VAL A 175 13.07 -12.01 -5.92
N LEU A 176 13.80 -13.03 -5.48
CA LEU A 176 13.22 -14.24 -4.91
C LEU A 176 12.45 -13.94 -3.61
N GLY A 177 12.99 -13.06 -2.75
CA GLY A 177 12.30 -12.58 -1.56
C GLY A 177 11.02 -11.82 -1.89
N LEU A 178 11.05 -10.94 -2.89
CA LEU A 178 9.88 -10.22 -3.38
C LEU A 178 8.82 -11.18 -3.91
N LEU A 179 9.22 -12.17 -4.72
CA LEU A 179 8.33 -13.20 -5.25
C LEU A 179 7.69 -14.01 -4.11
N GLY A 180 8.47 -14.38 -3.09
CA GLY A 180 7.96 -15.03 -1.89
C GLY A 180 6.91 -14.18 -1.15
N LEU A 181 7.16 -12.89 -0.97
CA LEU A 181 6.17 -11.97 -0.37
C LEU A 181 4.92 -11.81 -1.22
N LEU A 182 5.04 -11.77 -2.56
CA LEU A 182 3.87 -11.70 -3.45
C LEU A 182 3.01 -12.95 -3.35
N VAL A 183 3.63 -14.14 -3.28
CA VAL A 183 2.92 -15.41 -3.07
C VAL A 183 2.26 -15.44 -1.69
N LEU A 184 2.96 -14.98 -0.64
CA LEU A 184 2.40 -14.87 0.69
C LEU A 184 1.19 -13.92 0.72
N ARG A 185 1.33 -12.73 0.13
CA ARG A 185 0.24 -11.76 -0.02
C ARG A 185 -0.97 -12.37 -0.72
N PHE A 186 -0.74 -13.09 -1.82
CA PHE A 186 -1.79 -13.78 -2.55
C PHE A 186 -2.50 -14.80 -1.65
N GLY A 187 -1.76 -15.65 -0.92
CA GLY A 187 -2.34 -16.63 -0.01
C GLY A 187 -3.17 -16.01 1.10
N LEU A 188 -2.64 -14.96 1.75
CA LEU A 188 -3.36 -14.22 2.80
C LEU A 188 -4.63 -13.55 2.26
N SER A 189 -4.53 -12.89 1.09
CA SER A 189 -5.64 -12.22 0.42
C SER A 189 -6.72 -13.21 -0.02
N TYR A 190 -6.33 -14.34 -0.62
CA TYR A 190 -7.25 -15.41 -0.98
C TYR A 190 -7.97 -15.95 0.25
N GLY A 191 -7.25 -16.25 1.32
CA GLY A 191 -7.84 -16.72 2.58
C GLY A 191 -8.83 -15.70 3.16
N GLN A 192 -8.46 -14.42 3.18
CA GLN A 192 -9.32 -13.34 3.69
C GLN A 192 -10.62 -13.25 2.90
N VAL A 193 -10.52 -13.14 1.57
CA VAL A 193 -11.68 -13.05 0.67
C VAL A 193 -12.56 -14.29 0.82
N TYR A 194 -11.96 -15.48 0.85
CA TYR A 194 -12.70 -16.74 1.01
C TYR A 194 -13.48 -16.77 2.34
N LEU A 195 -12.84 -16.46 3.47
CA LEU A 195 -13.49 -16.46 4.79
C LEU A 195 -14.63 -15.45 4.85
N LEU A 196 -14.43 -14.25 4.32
CA LEU A 196 -15.46 -13.20 4.29
C LEU A 196 -16.63 -13.57 3.39
N GLN A 197 -16.37 -14.14 2.22
CA GLN A 197 -17.42 -14.61 1.31
C GLN A 197 -18.19 -15.78 1.92
N TYR A 198 -17.50 -16.75 2.51
CA TYR A 198 -18.16 -17.86 3.19
C TYR A 198 -19.07 -17.37 4.33
N ALA A 199 -18.54 -16.51 5.22
CA ALA A 199 -19.31 -15.91 6.30
C ALA A 199 -20.49 -15.10 5.76
N GLY A 200 -20.25 -14.30 4.72
CA GLY A 200 -21.25 -13.50 4.03
C GLY A 200 -22.42 -14.35 3.53
N GLN A 201 -22.14 -15.36 2.71
CA GLN A 201 -23.20 -16.19 2.13
C GLN A 201 -24.01 -16.93 3.20
N ARG A 202 -23.36 -17.42 4.27
CA ARG A 202 -24.05 -18.05 5.41
C ARG A 202 -24.95 -17.07 6.16
N ILE A 203 -24.46 -15.88 6.47
CA ILE A 203 -25.26 -14.82 7.11
C ILE A 203 -26.47 -14.46 6.26
N MET A 204 -26.26 -14.30 4.94
CA MET A 204 -27.33 -13.98 3.99
C MET A 204 -28.39 -15.09 3.96
N PHE A 205 -27.96 -16.35 3.95
CA PHE A 205 -28.85 -17.51 3.99
C PHE A 205 -29.73 -17.48 5.25
N ASP A 206 -29.13 -17.27 6.42
CA ASP A 206 -29.87 -17.23 7.70
C ASP A 206 -30.86 -16.06 7.75
N MET A 207 -30.44 -14.88 7.28
CA MET A 207 -31.32 -13.70 7.19
C MET A 207 -32.51 -13.97 6.25
N ARG A 208 -32.27 -14.51 5.05
CA ARG A 208 -33.33 -14.83 4.09
C ARG A 208 -34.28 -15.88 4.65
N ARG A 209 -33.76 -16.93 5.31
CA ARG A 209 -34.58 -17.96 5.95
C ARG A 209 -35.48 -17.38 7.04
N ALA A 210 -34.93 -16.50 7.89
CA ALA A 210 -35.68 -15.86 8.96
C ALA A 210 -36.76 -14.91 8.43
N ILE A 211 -36.44 -14.10 7.42
CA ILE A 211 -37.39 -13.20 6.76
C ILE A 211 -38.50 -14.02 6.10
N PHE A 212 -38.15 -15.04 5.33
CA PHE A 212 -39.14 -15.89 4.65
C PHE A 212 -40.08 -16.58 5.65
N THR A 213 -39.53 -17.16 6.72
CA THR A 213 -40.34 -17.79 7.79
C THR A 213 -41.24 -16.77 8.48
N HIS A 214 -40.78 -15.53 8.68
CA HIS A 214 -41.58 -14.48 9.27
C HIS A 214 -42.72 -14.06 8.34
N VAL A 215 -42.43 -13.84 7.06
CA VAL A 215 -43.42 -13.44 6.05
C VAL A 215 -44.54 -14.50 5.93
N LEU A 216 -44.19 -15.78 5.93
CA LEU A 216 -45.18 -16.88 5.89
C LEU A 216 -46.08 -16.97 7.12
N ARG A 217 -45.71 -16.35 8.24
CA ARG A 217 -46.50 -16.34 9.48
C ARG A 217 -47.29 -15.05 9.68
N LEU A 218 -47.19 -14.08 8.76
CA LEU A 218 -47.94 -12.84 8.84
C LEU A 218 -49.42 -13.09 8.53
N PRO A 219 -50.35 -12.37 9.19
CA PRO A 219 -51.77 -12.48 8.89
C PRO A 219 -52.05 -11.97 7.47
N MET A 220 -53.02 -12.57 6.78
CA MET A 220 -53.42 -12.16 5.42
C MET A 220 -53.76 -10.67 5.34
N SER A 221 -54.38 -10.10 6.39
CA SER A 221 -54.69 -8.68 6.47
C SER A 221 -53.47 -7.75 6.37
N PHE A 222 -52.28 -8.21 6.75
CA PHE A 222 -51.02 -7.48 6.54
C PHE A 222 -50.52 -7.63 5.10
N LEU A 223 -50.58 -8.85 4.56
CA LEU A 223 -50.12 -9.16 3.20
C LEU A 223 -50.98 -8.45 2.13
N ASP A 224 -52.29 -8.31 2.36
CA ASP A 224 -53.20 -7.58 1.45
C ASP A 224 -52.91 -6.06 1.41
N ARG A 225 -52.28 -5.52 2.45
CA ARG A 225 -51.94 -4.09 2.57
C ARG A 225 -50.55 -3.76 2.03
N GLN A 226 -49.71 -4.75 1.74
CA GLN A 226 -48.34 -4.55 1.28
C GLN A 226 -48.15 -5.15 -0.12
N PRO A 227 -47.65 -4.38 -1.11
CA PRO A 227 -47.34 -4.94 -2.42
C PRO A 227 -46.34 -6.08 -2.29
N VAL A 228 -46.66 -7.25 -2.87
CA VAL A 228 -45.80 -8.45 -2.83
C VAL A 228 -44.37 -8.14 -3.30
N GLY A 229 -44.23 -7.32 -4.35
CA GLY A 229 -42.93 -6.88 -4.86
C GLY A 229 -42.08 -6.15 -3.82
N ARG A 230 -42.68 -5.38 -2.91
CA ARG A 230 -41.95 -4.70 -1.82
C ARG A 230 -41.35 -5.72 -0.84
N LEU A 231 -42.11 -6.77 -0.51
CA LEU A 231 -41.64 -7.83 0.39
C LEU A 231 -40.49 -8.63 -0.24
N VAL A 232 -40.60 -8.94 -1.53
CA VAL A 232 -39.56 -9.63 -2.29
C VAL A 232 -38.28 -8.79 -2.33
N THR A 233 -38.38 -7.53 -2.75
CA THR A 233 -37.21 -6.63 -2.84
C THR A 233 -36.51 -6.46 -1.50
N ARG A 234 -37.25 -6.35 -0.38
CA ARG A 234 -36.64 -6.28 0.95
C ARG A 234 -35.95 -7.59 1.36
N ALA A 235 -36.54 -8.73 1.03
CA ALA A 235 -35.95 -10.03 1.33
C ALA A 235 -34.70 -10.34 0.47
N THR A 236 -34.62 -9.79 -0.75
CA THR A 236 -33.51 -10.03 -1.67
C THR A 236 -32.44 -8.95 -1.59
N ASN A 237 -32.80 -7.70 -1.87
CA ASN A 237 -31.88 -6.59 -2.12
C ASN A 237 -31.37 -5.98 -0.82
N ASP A 238 -32.24 -5.72 0.16
CA ASP A 238 -31.79 -5.13 1.42
C ASP A 238 -30.84 -6.09 2.15
N VAL A 239 -31.18 -7.39 2.18
CA VAL A 239 -30.31 -8.41 2.78
C VAL A 239 -28.95 -8.48 2.08
N ALA A 240 -28.93 -8.34 0.74
CA ALA A 240 -27.68 -8.30 -0.02
C ALA A 240 -26.83 -7.07 0.32
N ALA A 241 -27.45 -5.89 0.37
CA ALA A 241 -26.76 -4.64 0.73
C ALA A 241 -26.14 -4.71 2.14
N ILE A 242 -26.87 -5.31 3.09
CA ILE A 242 -26.37 -5.52 4.46
C ILE A 242 -25.17 -6.49 4.46
N ASN A 243 -25.22 -7.53 3.63
CA ASN A 243 -24.11 -8.47 3.50
C ASN A 243 -22.83 -7.81 2.96
N GLU A 244 -22.99 -6.99 1.93
CA GLU A 244 -21.91 -6.20 1.32
C GLU A 244 -21.28 -5.23 2.34
N MET A 245 -22.11 -4.57 3.16
CA MET A 245 -21.64 -3.68 4.22
C MET A 245 -20.69 -4.40 5.19
N TYR A 246 -21.02 -5.62 5.63
CA TYR A 246 -20.19 -6.38 6.57
C TYR A 246 -18.96 -7.00 5.93
N THR A 247 -19.10 -7.57 4.73
CA THR A 247 -18.03 -8.37 4.10
C THR A 247 -17.02 -7.53 3.34
N GLN A 248 -17.42 -6.33 2.88
CA GLN A 248 -16.56 -5.46 2.07
C GLN A 248 -16.36 -4.12 2.76
N VAL A 249 -17.43 -3.33 2.94
CA VAL A 249 -17.29 -1.92 3.33
C VAL A 249 -16.56 -1.75 4.66
N VAL A 250 -17.00 -2.47 5.71
CA VAL A 250 -16.38 -2.37 7.04
C VAL A 250 -14.96 -2.92 7.05
N VAL A 251 -14.74 -4.06 6.38
CA VAL A 251 -13.42 -4.72 6.38
C VAL A 251 -12.39 -3.87 5.64
N TYR A 252 -12.70 -3.40 4.44
CA TYR A 252 -11.80 -2.55 3.67
C TYR A 252 -11.56 -1.22 4.35
N LEU A 253 -12.57 -0.60 4.97
CA LEU A 253 -12.36 0.64 5.73
C LEU A 253 -11.37 0.46 6.88
N VAL A 254 -11.45 -0.67 7.59
CA VAL A 254 -10.49 -1.00 8.67
C VAL A 254 -9.11 -1.29 8.09
N GLN A 255 -9.02 -2.04 6.99
CA GLN A 255 -7.76 -2.34 6.32
C GLN A 255 -7.08 -1.07 5.77
N ASP A 256 -7.83 -0.17 5.16
CA ASP A 256 -7.34 1.11 4.64
C ASP A 256 -6.83 1.99 5.79
N ALA A 257 -7.52 2.00 6.93
CA ALA A 257 -7.08 2.72 8.12
C ALA A 257 -5.76 2.14 8.67
N LEU A 258 -5.64 0.82 8.76
CA LEU A 258 -4.41 0.14 9.18
C LEU A 258 -3.25 0.41 8.21
N MET A 259 -3.51 0.33 6.90
CA MET A 259 -2.55 0.63 5.86
C MET A 259 -2.09 2.09 5.95
N MET A 260 -3.02 3.04 6.02
CA MET A 260 -2.70 4.46 6.15
C MET A 260 -1.85 4.74 7.39
N ALA A 261 -2.23 4.18 8.54
CA ALA A 261 -1.47 4.33 9.78
C ALA A 261 -0.06 3.72 9.65
N GLY A 262 0.06 2.54 9.05
CA GLY A 262 1.34 1.86 8.84
C GLY A 262 2.26 2.60 7.88
N VAL A 263 1.75 3.08 6.74
CA VAL A 263 2.51 3.88 5.77
C VAL A 263 3.01 5.17 6.44
N LEU A 264 2.13 5.91 7.13
CA LEU A 264 2.51 7.14 7.82
C LEU A 264 3.59 6.88 8.88
N ALA A 265 3.42 5.84 9.71
CA ALA A 265 4.40 5.50 10.73
C ALA A 265 5.79 5.19 10.13
N ILE A 266 5.85 4.42 9.04
CA ILE A 266 7.10 4.14 8.33
C ILE A 266 7.68 5.40 7.70
N MET A 267 6.86 6.24 7.06
CA MET A 267 7.31 7.49 6.44
C MET A 267 7.91 8.46 7.46
N PHE A 268 7.25 8.66 8.61
CA PHE A 268 7.79 9.48 9.69
C PHE A 268 9.09 8.92 10.26
N ARG A 269 9.20 7.59 10.40
CA ARG A 269 10.43 6.92 10.82
C ARG A 269 11.56 7.10 9.81
N LEU A 270 11.26 7.13 8.51
CA LEU A 270 12.25 7.30 7.45
C LEU A 270 12.73 8.75 7.34
N ASN A 271 11.82 9.71 7.24
CA ASN A 271 12.15 11.14 7.20
C ASN A 271 10.91 12.00 7.52
N ALA A 272 10.89 12.59 8.72
CA ALA A 272 9.79 13.45 9.15
C ALA A 272 9.64 14.73 8.30
N ARG A 273 10.74 15.36 7.87
CA ARG A 273 10.72 16.60 7.09
C ARG A 273 10.06 16.41 5.73
N LEU A 274 10.45 15.37 5.00
CA LEU A 274 9.83 15.02 3.71
C LEU A 274 8.37 14.60 3.88
N THR A 275 8.08 13.83 4.93
CA THR A 275 6.70 13.38 5.23
C THR A 275 5.77 14.55 5.51
N LEU A 276 6.20 15.54 6.30
CA LEU A 276 5.41 16.75 6.56
C LEU A 276 5.18 17.58 5.30
N LEU A 277 6.19 17.67 4.43
CA LEU A 277 6.08 18.36 3.15
C LEU A 277 5.04 17.68 2.23
N LEU A 278 5.03 16.34 2.20
CA LEU A 278 4.00 15.57 1.49
C LEU A 278 2.61 15.73 2.14
N LEU A 279 2.53 15.70 3.46
CA LEU A 279 1.27 15.82 4.20
C LEU A 279 0.63 17.21 4.06
N ALA A 280 1.42 18.25 3.75
CA ALA A 280 0.92 19.59 3.44
C ALA A 280 -0.01 19.62 2.21
N PHE A 281 0.12 18.66 1.28
CA PHE A 281 -0.81 18.49 0.15
C PHE A 281 -2.14 17.79 0.55
N GLY A 282 -2.20 17.20 1.74
CA GLY A 282 -3.38 16.49 2.25
C GLY A 282 -4.62 17.38 2.42
N PRO A 283 -4.56 18.51 3.14
CA PRO A 283 -5.73 19.37 3.36
C PRO A 283 -6.37 19.91 2.06
N PRO A 284 -5.61 20.43 1.07
CA PRO A 284 -6.19 20.84 -0.21
C PRO A 284 -6.91 19.69 -0.95
N LEU A 285 -6.31 18.50 -0.98
CA LEU A 285 -6.92 17.32 -1.60
C LEU A 285 -8.21 16.91 -0.88
N LEU A 286 -8.19 16.86 0.45
CA LEU A 286 -9.38 16.54 1.24
C LEU A 286 -10.48 17.57 1.01
N ALA A 287 -10.15 18.87 1.00
CA ALA A 287 -11.10 19.94 0.70
C ALA A 287 -11.74 19.75 -0.69
N LEU A 288 -10.94 19.47 -1.71
CA LEU A 288 -11.42 19.18 -3.06
C LEU A 288 -12.32 17.93 -3.09
N THR A 289 -11.92 16.85 -2.42
CA THR A 289 -12.72 15.62 -2.31
C THR A 289 -14.05 15.89 -1.62
N PHE A 290 -14.08 16.64 -0.51
CA PHE A 290 -15.31 16.98 0.20
C PHE A 290 -16.22 17.87 -0.65
N TRP A 291 -15.66 18.87 -1.33
CA TRP A 291 -16.40 19.73 -2.25
C TRP A 291 -16.99 18.94 -3.42
N PHE A 292 -16.22 18.04 -4.02
CA PHE A 292 -16.70 17.18 -5.10
C PHE A 292 -17.80 16.24 -4.61
N ARG A 293 -17.60 15.60 -3.44
CA ARG A 293 -18.57 14.68 -2.83
C ARG A 293 -19.91 15.36 -2.56
N THR A 294 -19.91 16.59 -2.05
CA THR A 294 -21.16 17.31 -1.76
C THR A 294 -21.91 17.67 -3.04
N ARG A 295 -21.19 18.14 -4.08
CA ARG A 295 -21.80 18.44 -5.39
C ARG A 295 -22.29 17.22 -6.14
N ALA A 296 -21.50 16.15 -6.16
CA ALA A 296 -21.89 14.88 -6.76
C ALA A 296 -23.20 14.35 -6.14
N ARG A 297 -23.30 14.35 -4.80
CA ARG A 297 -24.54 13.93 -4.10
C ARG A 297 -25.75 14.81 -4.47
N ALA A 298 -25.56 16.12 -4.60
CA ALA A 298 -26.64 17.01 -5.02
C ALA A 298 -27.11 16.71 -6.45
N ALA A 299 -26.17 16.53 -7.39
CA ALA A 299 -26.47 16.19 -8.77
C ALA A 299 -27.16 14.82 -8.90
N TYR A 300 -26.72 13.80 -8.17
CA TYR A 300 -27.36 12.48 -8.15
C TYR A 300 -28.81 12.54 -7.64
N ARG A 301 -29.07 13.33 -6.60
CA ARG A 301 -30.44 13.52 -6.10
C ARG A 301 -31.33 14.19 -7.14
N GLU A 302 -30.81 15.19 -7.85
CA GLU A 302 -31.56 15.87 -8.90
C GLU A 302 -31.85 14.93 -10.09
N ALA A 303 -30.85 14.16 -10.54
CA ALA A 303 -31.02 13.16 -11.59
C ALA A 303 -32.10 12.12 -11.23
N ARG A 304 -32.09 11.62 -9.99
CA ARG A 304 -33.09 10.65 -9.52
C ARG A 304 -34.50 11.23 -9.46
N ARG A 305 -34.65 12.51 -9.09
CA ARG A 305 -35.94 13.22 -9.12
C ARG A 305 -36.49 13.40 -10.53
N LYS A 306 -35.62 13.64 -11.52
CA LYS A 306 -36.02 13.78 -12.93
C LYS A 306 -36.45 12.44 -13.55
N LEU A 307 -35.79 11.33 -13.18
CA LEU A 307 -36.14 9.98 -13.64
C LEU A 307 -37.43 9.41 -13.02
N ALA A 308 -37.89 9.96 -11.89
CA ALA A 308 -39.11 9.55 -11.23
C ALA A 308 -40.37 10.30 -11.72
N ARG A 309 -40.22 11.27 -12.63
CA ARG A 309 -41.30 11.97 -13.33
C ARG A 309 -41.52 11.35 -14.70
#